data_AF-A0A7C3SVZ4-F1
#
_entry.id   AF-A0A7C3SVZ4-F1
#
_cell.length_a   1.000
_cell.length_b   1.000
_cell.length_c   1.000
_cell.angle_alpha   90.00
_cell.angle_beta   90.00
_cell.angle_gamma   90.00
#
_symmetry.space_group_name_H-M   'P 1'
#
loop_
_entity.id
_entity.type
_entity.pdbx_description
1 polymer ?
#
loop_
_entity_poly.entity_id
_entity_poly.type
_entity_poly.pdbx_seq_one_letter_code
_entity_poly.pdbx_strand_id
1 'polypeptide(L)'
;MYLHDAHIANVVTSFATLSSGLLVTLFWWYDGKQPLRWLFFYLTIIITAIPTIIHHMYPTQQFWTSVDVMSNILLVWALEIALAGDFFTETFYKKFVSVITLINILVVLKLGYEIFSPPTNLFLPLGEKSGFTFGETALILNAILSVGIMAYYSKTCTQKQKSVLKVIVAIFLLGLILATGSDDFIKPAFIGWHSLWHITGAFGFIVFWFFNHLRFSIEGGIENVSS
;
A
#
# COMPACT_ATOMS: atom_id res chain seq x y z
N MET A 1 27.46 3.60 4.74
CA MET A 1 28.05 4.43 3.67
C MET A 1 27.03 4.45 2.55
N TYR A 2 26.43 5.61 2.25
CA TYR A 2 25.46 5.71 1.15
C TYR A 2 26.16 5.37 -0.16
N LEU A 3 25.58 4.44 -0.93
CA LEU A 3 26.18 3.95 -2.17
C LEU A 3 25.94 4.91 -3.36
N HIS A 4 24.87 5.72 -3.31
CA HIS A 4 24.45 6.61 -4.40
C HIS A 4 23.44 7.68 -3.92
N ASP A 5 23.35 8.83 -4.61
CA ASP A 5 22.37 9.91 -4.32
C ASP A 5 20.91 9.44 -4.37
N ALA A 6 20.64 8.41 -5.18
CA ALA A 6 19.33 7.78 -5.32
C ALA A 6 18.82 7.20 -3.98
N HIS A 7 19.71 6.59 -3.19
CA HIS A 7 19.33 6.03 -1.90
C HIS A 7 18.98 7.11 -0.88
N ILE A 8 19.67 8.26 -0.91
CA ILE A 8 19.31 9.41 -0.05
C ILE A 8 17.92 9.91 -0.40
N ALA A 9 17.62 10.06 -1.70
CA ALA A 9 16.29 10.44 -2.17
C ALA A 9 15.22 9.43 -1.73
N ASN A 10 15.48 8.13 -1.85
CA ASN A 10 14.58 7.09 -1.37
C ASN A 10 14.34 7.20 0.15
N VAL A 11 15.39 7.31 0.97
CA VAL A 11 15.26 7.49 2.43
C VAL A 11 14.41 8.72 2.77
N VAL A 12 14.72 9.89 2.18
CA VAL A 12 13.99 11.13 2.45
C VAL A 12 12.54 11.03 2.01
N THR A 13 12.27 10.44 0.85
CA THR A 13 10.90 10.29 0.34
C THR A 13 10.10 9.23 1.09
N SER A 14 10.72 8.20 1.66
CA SER A 14 10.03 7.23 2.53
C SER A 14 9.49 7.88 3.83
N PHE A 15 10.06 9.00 4.29
CA PHE A 15 9.44 9.79 5.37
C PHE A 15 8.11 10.41 4.96
N ALA A 16 7.82 10.59 3.66
CA ALA A 16 6.50 11.01 3.19
C ALA A 16 5.46 9.93 3.49
N THR A 17 5.80 8.65 3.31
CA THR A 17 4.94 7.51 3.69
C THR A 17 4.64 7.53 5.18
N LEU A 18 5.67 7.67 6.03
CA LEU A 18 5.49 7.77 7.48
C LEU A 18 4.60 8.97 7.87
N SER A 19 4.87 10.13 7.30
CA SER A 19 4.10 11.36 7.55
C SER A 19 2.65 11.21 7.12
N SER A 20 2.39 10.59 5.97
CA SER A 20 1.03 10.31 5.49
C SER A 20 0.29 9.38 6.44
N GLY A 21 0.93 8.30 6.93
CA GLY A 21 0.37 7.37 7.91
C GLY A 21 0.00 8.06 9.22
N LEU A 22 0.88 8.91 9.74
CA LEU A 22 0.62 9.73 10.92
C LEU A 22 -0.57 10.67 10.70
N LEU A 23 -0.61 11.37 9.56
CA LEU A 23 -1.68 12.31 9.22
C LEU A 23 -3.04 11.61 9.08
N VAL A 24 -3.13 10.51 8.32
CA VAL A 24 -4.43 9.82 8.15
C VAL A 24 -4.91 9.15 9.44
N THR A 25 -3.99 8.71 10.29
CA THR A 25 -4.32 8.22 11.65
C THR A 25 -4.87 9.36 12.51
N LEU A 26 -4.22 10.53 12.48
CA LEU A 26 -4.69 11.72 13.19
C LEU A 26 -6.06 12.19 12.67
N PHE A 27 -6.26 12.18 11.35
CA PHE A 27 -7.54 12.54 10.75
C PHE A 27 -8.64 11.53 11.08
N TRP A 28 -8.33 10.23 11.10
CA TRP A 28 -9.26 9.21 11.59
C TRP A 28 -9.65 9.46 13.04
N TRP A 29 -8.68 9.76 13.90
CA TRP A 29 -8.91 10.06 15.31
C TRP A 29 -9.78 11.29 15.52
N TYR A 30 -9.53 12.37 14.76
CA TYR A 30 -10.27 13.62 14.86
C TYR A 30 -11.71 13.50 14.31
N ASP A 31 -11.89 12.82 13.17
CA ASP A 31 -13.22 12.66 12.56
C ASP A 31 -14.08 11.64 13.32
N GLY A 32 -13.49 10.57 13.84
CA GLY A 32 -14.14 9.58 14.71
C GLY A 32 -15.28 8.75 14.07
N LYS A 33 -15.55 8.95 12.77
CA LYS A 33 -16.69 8.34 12.07
C LYS A 33 -16.34 7.08 11.27
N GLN A 34 -15.06 6.91 10.93
CA GLN A 34 -14.62 5.75 10.14
C GLN A 34 -14.49 4.50 11.05
N PRO A 35 -14.92 3.31 10.60
CA PRO A 35 -14.81 2.08 11.39
C PRO A 35 -13.37 1.73 11.85
N LEU A 36 -13.23 1.02 12.98
CA LEU A 36 -11.93 0.62 13.57
C LEU A 36 -11.01 -0.17 12.62
N ARG A 37 -11.56 -0.93 11.68
CA ARG A 37 -10.76 -1.64 10.66
C ARG A 37 -9.93 -0.68 9.79
N TRP A 38 -10.39 0.55 9.60
CA TRP A 38 -9.64 1.58 8.88
C TRP A 38 -8.50 2.16 9.73
N LEU A 39 -8.68 2.29 11.05
CA LEU A 39 -7.56 2.62 11.95
C LEU A 39 -6.45 1.58 11.83
N PHE A 40 -6.80 0.29 11.80
CA PHE A 40 -5.80 -0.78 11.63
C PHE A 40 -5.00 -0.59 10.34
N PHE A 41 -5.67 -0.34 9.20
CA PHE A 41 -4.99 -0.01 7.95
C PHE A 41 -4.12 1.25 8.03
N TYR A 42 -4.57 2.31 8.70
CA TYR A 42 -3.77 3.53 8.83
C TYR A 42 -2.52 3.34 9.70
N LEU A 43 -2.63 2.54 10.77
CA LEU A 43 -1.49 2.17 11.59
C LEU A 43 -0.49 1.30 10.83
N THR A 44 -0.94 0.43 9.93
CA THR A 44 -0.01 -0.37 9.13
C THR A 44 0.81 0.49 8.18
N ILE A 45 0.32 1.64 7.70
CA ILE A 45 1.14 2.59 6.92
C ILE A 45 2.37 3.05 7.72
N ILE A 46 2.17 3.37 9.01
CA ILE A 46 3.26 3.77 9.92
C ILE A 46 4.22 2.60 10.16
N ILE A 47 3.67 1.42 10.43
CA ILE A 47 4.45 0.20 10.67
C ILE A 47 5.31 -0.14 9.46
N THR A 48 4.78 -0.02 8.25
CA THR A 48 5.48 -0.30 6.99
C THR A 48 6.54 0.75 6.67
N ALA A 49 6.25 2.03 6.92
CA ALA A 49 7.20 3.10 6.60
C ALA A 49 8.55 2.96 7.33
N ILE A 50 8.56 2.40 8.55
CA ILE A 50 9.78 2.23 9.34
C ILE A 50 10.75 1.24 8.64
N PRO A 51 10.38 -0.03 8.35
CA PRO A 51 11.16 -0.93 7.52
C PRO A 51 11.59 -0.33 6.17
N THR A 52 10.71 0.38 5.46
CA THR A 52 11.04 0.99 4.17
C THR A 52 12.18 1.99 4.30
N ILE A 53 12.12 2.88 5.31
CA ILE A 53 13.20 3.84 5.59
C ILE A 53 14.51 3.10 5.90
N ILE A 54 14.47 2.09 6.77
CA ILE A 54 15.67 1.35 7.18
C ILE A 54 16.27 0.55 6.01
N HIS A 55 15.42 -0.08 5.18
CA HIS A 55 15.85 -0.79 3.98
C HIS A 55 16.63 0.14 3.06
N HIS A 56 16.13 1.34 2.77
CA HIS A 56 16.86 2.28 1.92
C HIS A 56 18.11 2.89 2.59
N MET A 57 18.20 2.89 3.92
CA MET A 57 19.46 3.21 4.62
C MET A 57 20.50 2.10 4.49
N TYR A 58 20.06 0.84 4.38
CA TYR A 58 20.91 -0.37 4.31
C TYR A 58 20.49 -1.30 3.16
N PRO A 59 20.54 -0.84 1.89
CA PRO A 59 19.94 -1.55 0.76
C PRO A 59 20.60 -2.91 0.45
N THR A 60 21.82 -3.14 0.95
CA THR A 60 22.56 -4.41 0.78
C THR A 60 22.20 -5.47 1.82
N GLN A 61 21.41 -5.15 2.84
CA GLN A 61 21.02 -6.09 3.89
C GLN A 61 19.71 -6.79 3.54
N GLN A 62 19.80 -8.06 3.12
CA GLN A 62 18.64 -8.88 2.77
C GLN A 62 17.56 -8.91 3.87
N PHE A 63 17.97 -8.89 5.14
CA PHE A 63 17.04 -8.84 6.27
C PHE A 63 16.06 -7.67 6.14
N TRP A 64 16.55 -6.45 5.89
CA TRP A 64 15.70 -5.26 5.79
C TRP A 64 14.87 -5.24 4.51
N THR A 65 15.41 -5.75 3.40
CA THR A 65 14.64 -5.96 2.17
C THR A 65 13.44 -6.88 2.41
N SER A 66 13.67 -8.04 3.05
CA SER A 66 12.60 -8.98 3.37
C SER A 66 11.57 -8.38 4.34
N VAL A 67 12.02 -7.69 5.40
CA VAL A 67 11.11 -7.08 6.39
C VAL A 67 10.30 -5.94 5.77
N ASP A 68 10.89 -5.13 4.89
CA ASP A 68 10.17 -4.10 4.13
C ASP A 68 9.04 -4.71 3.30
N VAL A 69 9.34 -5.72 2.48
CA VAL A 69 8.33 -6.40 1.65
C VAL A 69 7.25 -7.08 2.50
N MET A 70 7.62 -7.76 3.60
CA MET A 70 6.65 -8.34 4.54
C MET A 70 5.72 -7.28 5.13
N SER A 71 6.26 -6.13 5.53
CA SER A 71 5.47 -5.05 6.10
C SER A 71 4.54 -4.41 5.07
N ASN A 72 4.95 -4.32 3.80
CA ASN A 72 4.06 -3.90 2.71
C ASN A 72 2.94 -4.91 2.45
N ILE A 73 3.21 -6.21 2.55
CA ILE A 73 2.15 -7.25 2.47
C ILE A 73 1.15 -7.09 3.62
N LEU A 74 1.62 -6.83 4.84
CA LEU A 74 0.75 -6.54 5.99
C LEU A 74 -0.15 -5.32 5.71
N LEU A 75 0.41 -4.26 5.13
CA LEU A 75 -0.33 -3.05 4.78
C LEU A 75 -1.46 -3.32 3.78
N VAL A 76 -1.17 -4.02 2.68
CA VAL A 76 -2.20 -4.31 1.67
C VAL A 76 -3.21 -5.33 2.19
N TRP A 77 -2.80 -6.32 2.99
CA TRP A 77 -3.73 -7.23 3.65
C TRP A 77 -4.68 -6.50 4.61
N ALA A 78 -4.18 -5.51 5.37
CA ALA A 78 -5.02 -4.68 6.23
C ALA A 78 -6.05 -3.88 5.41
N LEU A 79 -5.65 -3.38 4.24
CA LEU A 79 -6.57 -2.73 3.29
C LEU A 79 -7.66 -3.69 2.80
N GLU A 80 -7.28 -4.91 2.41
CA GLU A 80 -8.22 -5.94 1.96
C GLU A 80 -9.22 -6.33 3.05
N ILE A 81 -8.78 -6.44 4.30
CA ILE A 81 -9.69 -6.67 5.44
C ILE A 81 -10.65 -5.49 5.59
N ALA A 82 -10.15 -4.26 5.51
CA ALA A 82 -10.98 -3.06 5.64
C ALA A 82 -12.05 -3.01 4.54
N LEU A 83 -11.66 -3.25 3.29
CA LEU A 83 -12.54 -3.29 2.13
C LEU A 83 -13.53 -4.47 2.17
N ALA A 84 -13.09 -5.67 2.54
CA ALA A 84 -13.97 -6.82 2.67
C ALA A 84 -15.02 -6.58 3.77
N GLY A 85 -14.64 -5.98 4.89
CA GLY A 85 -15.57 -5.63 5.96
C GLY A 85 -16.58 -4.55 5.57
N ASP A 86 -16.30 -3.76 4.54
CA ASP A 86 -17.22 -2.77 3.98
C ASP A 86 -18.20 -3.35 2.95
N PHE A 87 -17.71 -4.26 2.10
CA PHE A 87 -18.43 -4.63 0.88
C PHE A 87 -18.98 -6.05 0.86
N PHE A 88 -18.43 -6.96 1.67
CA PHE A 88 -18.79 -8.38 1.61
C PHE A 88 -19.88 -8.72 2.62
N THR A 89 -20.70 -9.72 2.29
CA THR A 89 -21.58 -10.35 3.28
C THR A 89 -20.77 -11.06 4.34
N GLU A 90 -21.29 -11.23 5.56
CA GLU A 90 -20.56 -11.85 6.67
C GLU A 90 -19.97 -13.22 6.31
N THR A 91 -20.75 -14.07 5.63
CA THR A 91 -20.31 -15.40 5.19
C THR A 91 -19.15 -15.32 4.19
N PHE A 92 -19.22 -14.40 3.24
CA PHE A 92 -18.17 -14.25 2.23
C PHE A 92 -16.93 -13.57 2.82
N TYR A 93 -17.10 -12.57 3.69
CA TYR A 93 -16.06 -11.93 4.47
C TYR A 93 -15.21 -12.96 5.23
N LYS A 94 -15.83 -13.83 6.03
CA LYS A 94 -15.10 -14.85 6.82
C LYS A 94 -14.29 -15.78 5.94
N LYS A 95 -14.87 -16.25 4.82
CA LYS A 95 -14.19 -17.11 3.85
C LYS A 95 -13.01 -16.40 3.20
N PHE A 96 -13.25 -15.19 2.69
CA PHE A 96 -12.24 -14.37 2.03
C PHE A 96 -11.07 -14.08 2.96
N VAL A 97 -11.34 -13.55 4.16
CA VAL A 97 -10.31 -13.22 5.16
C VAL A 97 -9.51 -14.47 5.54
N SER A 98 -10.16 -15.62 5.73
CA SER A 98 -9.45 -16.87 6.04
C SER A 98 -8.50 -17.28 4.93
N VAL A 99 -8.96 -17.25 3.67
CA VAL A 99 -8.15 -17.63 2.50
C VAL A 99 -6.99 -16.67 2.29
N ILE A 100 -7.27 -15.36 2.26
CA ILE A 100 -6.25 -14.35 1.97
C ILE A 100 -5.21 -14.25 3.10
N THR A 101 -5.63 -14.45 4.35
CA THR A 101 -4.70 -14.53 5.50
C THR A 101 -3.79 -15.74 5.39
N LEU A 102 -4.32 -16.91 5.04
CA LEU A 102 -3.50 -18.11 4.84
C LEU A 102 -2.47 -17.91 3.73
N ILE A 103 -2.89 -17.32 2.60
CA ILE A 103 -1.98 -17.01 1.48
C ILE A 103 -0.89 -16.04 1.94
N ASN A 104 -1.24 -14.94 2.59
CA ASN A 104 -0.26 -13.94 3.02
C ASN A 104 0.68 -14.48 4.11
N ILE A 105 0.22 -15.36 5.01
CA ILE A 105 1.11 -16.08 5.95
C ILE A 105 2.13 -16.92 5.19
N LEU A 106 1.72 -17.69 4.17
CA LEU A 106 2.65 -18.51 3.39
C LEU A 106 3.69 -17.65 2.64
N VAL A 107 3.26 -16.50 2.10
CA VAL A 107 4.18 -15.54 1.47
C VAL A 107 5.17 -14.98 2.48
N VAL A 108 4.71 -14.55 3.66
CA VAL A 108 5.58 -14.02 4.72
C VAL A 108 6.56 -15.08 5.24
N LEU A 109 6.11 -16.33 5.42
CA LEU A 109 7.00 -17.44 5.81
C LEU A 109 8.08 -17.69 4.76
N LYS A 110 7.74 -17.64 3.48
CA LYS A 110 8.72 -17.74 2.40
C LYS A 110 9.71 -16.56 2.41
N LEU A 111 9.23 -15.33 2.60
CA LEU A 111 10.11 -14.17 2.73
C LEU A 111 11.02 -14.28 3.96
N GLY A 112 10.55 -14.94 5.02
CA GLY A 112 11.33 -15.20 6.23
C GLY A 112 12.44 -16.21 5.98
N TYR A 113 12.17 -17.20 5.14
CA TYR A 113 13.21 -18.10 4.63
C TYR A 113 14.23 -17.37 3.74
N GLU A 114 13.78 -16.43 2.90
CA GLU A 114 14.66 -15.62 2.02
C GLU A 114 15.65 -14.73 2.79
N ILE A 115 15.42 -14.46 4.07
CA ILE A 115 16.41 -13.81 4.96
C ILE A 115 17.69 -14.65 5.06
N PHE A 116 17.56 -15.97 5.15
CA PHE A 116 18.68 -16.90 5.31
C PHE A 116 19.17 -17.47 3.97
N SER A 117 18.29 -17.49 2.96
CA SER A 117 18.57 -18.03 1.63
C SER A 117 18.07 -17.04 0.57
N PRO A 118 18.86 -15.97 0.29
CA PRO A 118 18.45 -14.91 -0.61
C PRO A 118 18.15 -15.44 -2.02
N PRO A 119 17.12 -14.90 -2.70
CA PRO A 119 16.78 -15.33 -4.05
C PRO A 119 17.92 -15.02 -5.02
N THR A 120 18.25 -15.98 -5.89
CA THR A 120 19.30 -15.83 -6.91
C THR A 120 18.79 -15.23 -8.22
N ASN A 121 17.47 -15.22 -8.43
CA ASN A 121 16.83 -14.75 -9.66
C ASN A 121 15.54 -13.98 -9.37
N LEU A 122 15.16 -13.08 -10.28
CA LEU A 122 13.86 -12.43 -10.29
C LEU A 122 12.76 -13.45 -10.61
N PHE A 123 11.59 -13.30 -9.97
CA PHE A 123 10.44 -14.15 -10.20
C PHE A 123 9.71 -13.77 -11.48
N LEU A 124 9.57 -12.45 -11.73
CA LEU A 124 9.02 -11.88 -12.97
C LEU A 124 10.03 -10.90 -13.58
N PRO A 125 10.93 -11.34 -14.46
CA PRO A 125 11.88 -10.45 -15.11
C PRO A 125 11.17 -9.54 -16.13
N LEU A 126 11.52 -8.25 -16.10
CA LEU A 126 11.11 -7.23 -17.06
C LEU A 126 12.36 -6.77 -17.83
N GLY A 127 12.86 -7.59 -18.75
CA GLY A 127 14.12 -7.32 -19.45
C GLY A 127 15.37 -7.72 -18.64
N GLU A 128 16.54 -7.25 -19.07
CA GLU A 128 17.84 -7.77 -18.56
C GLU A 128 18.23 -7.26 -17.16
N LYS A 129 17.65 -6.14 -16.69
CA LYS A 129 18.06 -5.46 -15.43
C LYS A 129 16.91 -5.06 -14.51
N SER A 130 15.69 -5.46 -14.80
CA SER A 130 14.50 -5.08 -14.04
C SER A 130 13.53 -6.25 -13.91
N GLY A 131 12.61 -6.15 -12.97
CA GLY A 131 11.60 -7.16 -12.69
C GLY A 131 11.26 -7.21 -11.22
N PHE A 132 10.48 -8.22 -10.85
CA PHE A 132 9.97 -8.37 -9.49
C PHE A 132 10.44 -9.68 -8.88
N THR A 133 10.85 -9.62 -7.63
CA THR A 133 11.03 -10.77 -6.75
C THR A 133 9.68 -11.43 -6.47
N PHE A 134 9.72 -12.59 -5.81
CA PHE A 134 8.51 -13.30 -5.41
C PHE A 134 7.63 -12.45 -4.48
N GLY A 135 8.24 -11.78 -3.48
CA GLY A 135 7.52 -10.95 -2.52
C GLY A 135 6.87 -9.72 -3.16
N GLU A 136 7.60 -9.02 -4.02
CA GLU A 136 7.06 -7.86 -4.76
C GLU A 136 5.93 -8.27 -5.69
N THR A 137 6.04 -9.45 -6.34
CA THR A 137 4.96 -9.99 -7.17
C THR A 137 3.71 -10.26 -6.32
N ALA A 138 3.86 -10.89 -5.15
CA ALA A 138 2.75 -11.14 -4.24
C ALA A 138 2.11 -9.83 -3.75
N LEU A 139 2.91 -8.81 -3.44
CA LEU A 139 2.44 -7.49 -3.06
C LEU A 139 1.61 -6.84 -4.18
N ILE A 140 2.11 -6.84 -5.42
CA ILE A 140 1.40 -6.31 -6.59
C ILE A 140 0.06 -7.02 -6.78
N LEU A 141 0.03 -8.34 -6.65
CA LEU A 141 -1.21 -9.12 -6.80
C LEU A 141 -2.25 -8.78 -5.72
N ASN A 142 -1.84 -8.64 -4.45
CA ASN A 142 -2.74 -8.18 -3.38
C ASN A 142 -3.25 -6.74 -3.67
N ALA A 143 -2.38 -5.86 -4.16
CA ALA A 143 -2.79 -4.49 -4.45
C ALA A 143 -3.77 -4.42 -5.64
N ILE A 144 -3.56 -5.23 -6.68
CA ILE A 144 -4.50 -5.42 -7.79
C ILE A 144 -5.84 -5.97 -7.27
N LEU A 145 -5.82 -6.93 -6.34
CA LEU A 145 -7.02 -7.47 -5.72
C LEU A 145 -7.81 -6.38 -4.97
N SER A 146 -7.15 -5.55 -4.17
CA SER A 146 -7.75 -4.41 -3.48
C SER A 146 -8.45 -3.44 -4.45
N VAL A 147 -7.75 -3.06 -5.53
CA VAL A 147 -8.33 -2.21 -6.59
C VAL A 147 -9.49 -2.90 -7.30
N GLY A 148 -9.38 -4.20 -7.55
CA GLY A 148 -10.44 -5.02 -8.14
C GLY A 148 -11.70 -5.05 -7.28
N ILE A 149 -11.56 -5.20 -5.95
CA ILE A 149 -12.69 -5.12 -5.00
C ILE A 149 -13.35 -3.75 -5.10
N MET A 150 -12.58 -2.66 -5.00
CA MET A 150 -13.14 -1.31 -5.07
C MET A 150 -13.82 -1.03 -6.43
N ALA A 151 -13.22 -1.48 -7.53
CA ALA A 151 -13.78 -1.30 -8.87
C ALA A 151 -15.10 -2.09 -9.04
N TYR A 152 -15.14 -3.33 -8.55
CA TYR A 152 -16.34 -4.18 -8.59
C TYR A 152 -17.50 -3.55 -7.80
N TYR A 153 -17.22 -3.06 -6.59
CA TYR A 153 -18.22 -2.40 -5.75
C TYR A 153 -18.42 -0.91 -6.05
N SER A 154 -17.75 -0.35 -7.08
CA SER A 154 -17.88 1.07 -7.42
C SER A 154 -19.32 1.52 -7.71
N LYS A 155 -20.22 0.59 -8.09
CA LYS A 155 -21.64 0.88 -8.32
C LYS A 155 -22.37 1.34 -7.06
N THR A 156 -21.93 0.94 -5.87
CA THR A 156 -22.53 1.35 -4.58
C THR A 156 -22.13 2.76 -4.17
N CYS A 157 -21.14 3.36 -4.85
CA CYS A 157 -20.64 4.69 -4.55
C CYS A 157 -21.45 5.79 -5.25
N THR A 158 -21.52 6.97 -4.62
CA THR A 158 -22.06 8.19 -5.25
C THR A 158 -21.13 8.72 -6.33
N GLN A 159 -21.60 9.68 -7.12
CA GLN A 159 -20.80 10.24 -8.22
C GLN A 159 -19.53 10.94 -7.73
N LYS A 160 -19.58 11.59 -6.56
CA LYS A 160 -18.41 12.22 -5.93
C LYS A 160 -17.39 11.16 -5.52
N GLN A 161 -17.83 10.12 -4.81
CA GLN A 161 -16.99 8.99 -4.41
C GLN A 161 -16.38 8.26 -5.61
N LYS A 162 -17.15 8.02 -6.68
CA LYS A 162 -16.66 7.44 -7.94
C LYS A 162 -15.55 8.28 -8.58
N SER A 163 -15.65 9.60 -8.49
CA SER A 163 -14.63 10.51 -9.03
C SER A 163 -13.32 10.39 -8.24
N VAL A 164 -13.41 10.34 -6.90
CA VAL A 164 -12.23 10.11 -6.04
C VAL A 164 -11.66 8.71 -6.25
N LEU A 165 -12.51 7.68 -6.43
CA LEU A 165 -12.06 6.33 -6.74
C LEU A 165 -11.25 6.27 -8.04
N LYS A 166 -11.64 7.01 -9.09
CA LYS A 166 -10.84 7.12 -10.32
C LYS A 166 -9.47 7.72 -10.06
N VAL A 167 -9.37 8.71 -9.16
CA VAL A 167 -8.09 9.29 -8.74
C VAL A 167 -7.24 8.24 -8.01
N ILE A 168 -7.83 7.46 -7.10
CA ILE A 168 -7.13 6.35 -6.41
C ILE A 168 -6.59 5.34 -7.42
N VAL A 169 -7.42 4.92 -8.39
CA VAL A 169 -7.00 3.99 -9.45
C VAL A 169 -5.89 4.60 -10.30
N ALA A 170 -5.97 5.87 -10.67
CA ALA A 170 -4.92 6.55 -11.43
C ALA A 170 -3.60 6.62 -10.65
N ILE A 171 -3.64 6.94 -9.35
CA ILE A 171 -2.47 6.94 -8.46
C ILE A 171 -1.88 5.54 -8.36
N PHE A 172 -2.72 4.51 -8.22
CA PHE A 172 -2.26 3.11 -8.18
C PHE A 172 -1.56 2.69 -9.48
N LEU A 173 -2.16 3.00 -10.64
CA LEU A 173 -1.56 2.69 -11.94
C LEU A 173 -0.24 3.44 -12.15
N LEU A 174 -0.17 4.71 -11.74
CA LEU A 174 1.06 5.48 -11.74
C LEU A 174 2.10 4.84 -10.82
N GLY A 175 1.70 4.42 -9.62
CA GLY A 175 2.53 3.69 -8.67
C GLY A 175 3.07 2.38 -9.27
N LEU A 176 2.25 1.58 -9.95
CA LEU A 176 2.71 0.36 -10.63
C LEU A 176 3.78 0.66 -11.69
N ILE A 177 3.60 1.72 -12.47
CA ILE A 177 4.59 2.16 -13.46
C ILE A 177 5.88 2.58 -12.74
N LEU A 178 5.76 3.34 -11.65
CA LEU A 178 6.91 3.77 -10.85
C LEU A 178 7.64 2.60 -10.17
N ALA A 179 6.93 1.53 -9.80
CA ALA A 179 7.52 0.33 -9.20
C ALA A 179 8.38 -0.49 -10.17
N THR A 180 8.28 -0.27 -11.49
CA THR A 180 9.10 -1.00 -12.47
C THR A 180 10.55 -0.51 -12.56
N GLY A 181 10.85 0.69 -12.02
CA GLY A 181 12.22 1.22 -12.03
C GLY A 181 13.05 0.65 -10.88
N SER A 182 14.30 0.29 -11.16
CA SER A 182 15.25 -0.12 -10.12
C SER A 182 15.56 1.03 -9.15
N ASP A 183 15.99 0.70 -7.92
CA ASP A 183 16.35 1.68 -6.88
C ASP A 183 17.41 2.68 -7.32
N ASP A 184 18.28 2.29 -8.25
CA ASP A 184 19.36 3.11 -8.80
C ASP A 184 18.94 3.92 -10.04
N PHE A 185 17.67 3.82 -10.47
CA PHE A 185 17.21 4.44 -11.71
C PHE A 185 16.84 5.92 -11.53
N ILE A 186 17.80 6.80 -11.82
CA ILE A 186 17.56 8.24 -11.95
C ILE A 186 17.44 8.58 -13.45
N LYS A 187 16.21 8.67 -13.98
CA LYS A 187 15.98 9.14 -15.36
C LYS A 187 14.63 9.85 -15.51
N PRO A 188 14.59 11.04 -16.14
CA PRO A 188 15.71 11.87 -16.59
C PRO A 188 16.37 12.60 -15.40
N ALA A 189 17.69 12.38 -15.20
CA ALA A 189 18.72 13.07 -14.38
C ALA A 189 18.41 13.60 -12.96
N PHE A 190 17.18 13.98 -12.65
CA PHE A 190 16.72 14.58 -11.40
C PHE A 190 15.51 13.83 -10.80
N ILE A 191 14.98 12.83 -11.52
CA ILE A 191 13.82 12.06 -11.09
C ILE A 191 14.29 10.71 -10.55
N GLY A 192 14.35 10.58 -9.23
CA GLY A 192 14.46 9.28 -8.56
C GLY A 192 13.15 8.53 -8.76
N TRP A 193 13.15 7.58 -9.69
CA TRP A 193 11.92 6.93 -10.15
C TRP A 193 11.22 6.19 -9.01
N HIS A 194 11.99 5.44 -8.23
CA HIS A 194 11.51 4.80 -7.00
C HIS A 194 11.19 5.83 -5.90
N SER A 195 11.91 6.95 -5.81
CA SER A 195 11.59 8.01 -4.83
C SER A 195 10.22 8.65 -5.10
N LEU A 196 9.84 8.82 -6.38
CA LEU A 196 8.50 9.26 -6.75
C LEU A 196 7.41 8.24 -6.38
N TRP A 197 7.75 6.95 -6.32
CA TRP A 197 6.82 5.93 -5.86
C TRP A 197 6.40 6.18 -4.40
N HIS A 198 7.35 6.48 -3.50
CA HIS A 198 7.05 6.82 -2.09
C HIS A 198 6.14 8.04 -1.97
N ILE A 199 6.43 9.11 -2.74
CA ILE A 199 5.60 10.33 -2.74
C ILE A 199 4.19 10.02 -3.28
N THR A 200 4.11 9.29 -4.39
CA THR A 200 2.83 8.92 -5.02
C THR A 200 2.00 8.05 -4.08
N GLY A 201 2.62 7.09 -3.39
CA GLY A 201 1.99 6.27 -2.36
C GLY A 201 1.47 7.10 -1.19
N ALA A 202 2.29 8.03 -0.66
CA ALA A 202 1.91 8.94 0.41
C ALA A 202 0.67 9.77 0.07
N PHE A 203 0.63 10.38 -1.12
CA PHE A 203 -0.57 11.07 -1.61
C PHE A 203 -1.75 10.11 -1.80
N GLY A 204 -1.49 8.91 -2.30
CA GLY A 204 -2.47 7.84 -2.41
C GLY A 204 -3.18 7.57 -1.08
N PHE A 205 -2.43 7.44 0.02
CA PHE A 205 -3.01 7.22 1.36
C PHE A 205 -3.89 8.40 1.82
N ILE A 206 -3.47 9.65 1.58
CA ILE A 206 -4.29 10.83 1.91
C ILE A 206 -5.60 10.83 1.11
N VAL A 207 -5.53 10.56 -0.20
CA VAL A 207 -6.72 10.47 -1.07
C VAL A 207 -7.61 9.31 -0.64
N PHE A 208 -7.02 8.20 -0.19
CA PHE A 208 -7.73 7.05 0.34
C PHE A 208 -8.50 7.38 1.61
N TRP A 209 -7.87 8.10 2.55
CA TRP A 209 -8.55 8.62 3.73
C TRP A 209 -9.71 9.53 3.35
N PHE A 210 -9.51 10.44 2.39
CA PHE A 210 -10.56 11.36 1.93
C PHE A 210 -11.75 10.60 1.29
N PHE A 211 -11.47 9.55 0.51
CA PHE A 211 -12.51 8.67 -0.01
C PHE A 211 -13.34 8.04 1.10
N ASN A 212 -12.69 7.55 2.16
CA ASN A 212 -13.40 7.02 3.33
C ASN A 212 -14.16 8.10 4.10
N HIS A 213 -13.62 9.31 4.21
CA HIS A 213 -14.35 10.44 4.80
C HIS A 213 -15.64 10.76 4.02
N LEU A 214 -15.60 10.74 2.69
CA LEU A 214 -16.81 10.89 1.87
C LEU A 214 -17.83 9.76 2.11
N ARG A 215 -17.35 8.53 2.30
CA ARG A 215 -18.21 7.35 2.50
C ARG A 215 -18.86 7.31 3.87
N PHE A 216 -18.14 7.65 4.93
CA PHE A 216 -18.60 7.45 6.31
C PHE A 216 -19.07 8.74 6.98
N SER A 217 -18.63 9.91 6.51
CA SER A 217 -18.77 11.16 7.29
C SER A 217 -19.71 12.19 6.69
N ILE A 218 -19.81 12.25 5.36
CA ILE A 218 -20.61 13.25 4.63
C ILE A 218 -21.95 12.65 4.17
N GLU A 219 -21.95 11.42 3.67
CA GLU A 219 -23.16 10.79 3.12
C GLU A 219 -23.90 9.88 4.11
N GLY A 220 -23.44 9.81 5.36
CA GLY A 220 -24.17 9.20 6.50
C GLY A 220 -24.59 10.20 7.59
N GLY A 221 -24.40 11.52 7.34
CA GLY A 221 -24.46 12.55 8.39
C GLY A 221 -25.65 13.51 8.35
N ILE A 222 -26.52 13.47 7.32
CA ILE A 222 -27.69 14.35 7.21
C ILE A 222 -28.88 13.62 6.55
N GLU A 223 -29.21 12.42 7.03
CA GLU A 223 -30.52 11.78 6.76
C GLU A 223 -31.19 11.32 8.07
N ASN A 224 -30.98 12.06 9.17
CA ASN A 224 -31.76 11.95 10.40
C ASN A 224 -32.14 13.33 10.98
N VAL A 225 -32.26 14.34 10.12
CA VAL A 225 -32.90 15.60 10.46
C VAL A 225 -33.94 15.87 9.38
N SER A 226 -35.20 15.72 9.77
CA SER A 226 -36.44 15.98 9.01
C SER A 226 -36.80 15.05 7.85
N SER A 227 -37.51 13.96 8.19
CA SER A 227 -38.83 13.66 7.60
C SER A 227 -39.64 12.81 8.58
#